data_AF-A0A973B872-F1
#
_entry.id   AF-A0A973B872-F1
#
_cell.length_a   1.000
_cell.length_b   1.000
_cell.length_c   1.000
_cell.angle_alpha   90.00
_cell.angle_beta   90.00
_cell.angle_gamma   90.00
#
_symmetry.space_group_name_H-M   'P 1'
#
loop_
_entity.id
_entity.type
_entity.pdbx_description
1 polymer ?
#
loop_
_entity_poly.entity_id
_entity_poly.type
_entity_poly.pdbx_seq_one_letter_code
_entity_poly.pdbx_strand_id
1 'polypeptide(L)'
;RVFKAMLPKMPADEMDLIDLTCRMFCTPVLKIDIPRVEIELKRELDRREKLMYEAVDPADYEDAGLLKGKEKLLGGTEREQLIIKRVIGSNDKFADLLRAEGVEPPTKISPAWIKKPKDLRDEDGKYAFAFAKDDAKFLELPNRVEDWGFDLNKPGDVQLMVARQERLQALVDVRIAVKSTTNVTRAQRFLTAGADGMSLPVGYAYYRAHTGRWGGQNKMNMQNLTRGGELRLSILAPKGHVVAVQDSGQIECRVNGWLWGQHDLMAAFRAADAGTGRDAYCNFGDHVYGREITKADKLERFVGKVCVLGLGFQMGAAKFQLTLAKGALGGPPVYFEADRCKGIVNTYRQKNWAIVQGWETCKRIIEDMAVGRTGSHGPINWEKETIWLPNGMALKYPDLRKSKNEENGWDEWSYQAKDQRKKIYGGLLCENIVQALARIIVAWQMLQISRKYRVVMTTHDEVVAIAKTAQATKCIEFMASCMSTAPAWCSTIPLNCEGGWDFNYSK
;
A
#
# COMPACT_ATOMS: atom_id res chain seq x y z
N ARG A 1 2.47 -30.10 -19.07
CA ARG A 1 1.07 -30.61 -19.12
C ARG A 1 0.06 -29.53 -18.70
N VAL A 2 0.21 -28.90 -17.52
CA VAL A 2 -0.73 -27.87 -17.01
C VAL A 2 -0.84 -26.63 -17.92
N PHE A 3 0.28 -25.99 -18.31
CA PHE A 3 0.24 -24.80 -19.18
C PHE A 3 -0.42 -25.06 -20.54
N LYS A 4 -0.16 -26.21 -21.18
CA LYS A 4 -0.81 -26.61 -22.44
C LYS A 4 -2.33 -26.78 -22.27
N ALA A 5 -2.80 -27.24 -21.12
CA ALA A 5 -4.23 -27.38 -20.81
C ALA A 5 -4.89 -26.04 -20.42
N MET A 6 -4.12 -25.08 -19.90
CA MET A 6 -4.59 -23.73 -19.59
C MET A 6 -4.69 -22.85 -20.83
N LEU A 7 -3.77 -22.99 -21.78
CA LEU A 7 -3.69 -22.15 -22.98
C LEU A 7 -5.03 -21.95 -23.71
N PRO A 8 -5.83 -23.00 -24.04
CA PRO A 8 -7.10 -22.81 -24.74
C PRO A 8 -8.20 -22.18 -23.87
N LYS A 9 -7.98 -22.02 -22.56
CA LYS A 9 -8.95 -21.47 -21.60
C LYS A 9 -8.60 -20.06 -21.13
N MET A 10 -7.46 -19.51 -21.54
CA MET A 10 -7.01 -18.18 -21.16
C MET A 10 -7.33 -17.18 -22.27
N PRO A 11 -7.81 -15.97 -21.94
CA PRO A 11 -7.91 -14.89 -22.92
C PRO A 11 -6.55 -14.60 -23.58
N ALA A 12 -6.54 -14.34 -24.88
CA ALA A 12 -5.30 -14.12 -25.64
C ALA A 12 -4.48 -12.94 -25.08
N ASP A 13 -5.13 -11.79 -24.82
CA ASP A 13 -4.49 -10.62 -24.22
C ASP A 13 -3.83 -10.95 -22.86
N GLU A 14 -4.42 -11.85 -22.07
CA GLU A 14 -3.84 -12.27 -20.80
C GLU A 14 -2.61 -13.15 -20.96
N MET A 15 -2.54 -13.94 -22.03
CA MET A 15 -1.32 -14.68 -22.40
C MET A 15 -0.20 -13.72 -22.83
N ASP A 16 -0.53 -12.69 -23.61
CA ASP A 16 0.42 -11.63 -23.99
C ASP A 16 0.93 -10.87 -22.77
N LEU A 17 0.06 -10.59 -21.80
CA LEU A 17 0.45 -9.96 -20.53
C LEU A 17 1.37 -10.86 -19.69
N ILE A 18 1.14 -12.17 -19.67
CA ILE A 18 2.01 -13.14 -18.99
C ILE A 18 3.39 -13.14 -19.66
N ASP A 19 3.45 -13.22 -20.99
CA ASP A 19 4.70 -13.16 -21.74
C ASP A 19 5.45 -11.84 -21.49
N LEU A 20 4.75 -10.70 -21.57
CA LEU A 20 5.33 -9.39 -21.28
C LEU A 20 5.90 -9.35 -19.85
N THR A 21 5.16 -9.88 -18.87
CA THR A 21 5.59 -9.98 -17.47
C THR A 21 6.85 -10.86 -17.32
N CYS A 22 6.90 -12.00 -18.01
CA CYS A 22 8.07 -12.88 -18.01
C CYS A 22 9.29 -12.22 -18.64
N ARG A 23 9.12 -11.46 -19.74
CA ARG A 23 10.22 -10.76 -20.42
C ARG A 23 10.87 -9.68 -19.55
N MET A 24 10.11 -9.02 -18.68
CA MET A 24 10.66 -8.05 -17.69
C MET A 24 11.71 -8.70 -16.77
N PHE A 25 11.55 -9.99 -16.48
CA PHE A 25 12.47 -10.75 -15.62
C PHE A 25 13.56 -11.48 -16.42
N CYS A 26 13.19 -12.18 -17.48
CA CYS A 26 14.07 -13.12 -18.19
C CYS A 26 14.98 -12.43 -19.22
N THR A 27 14.65 -11.21 -19.66
CA THR A 27 15.46 -10.46 -20.64
C THR A 27 15.74 -9.03 -20.17
N PRO A 28 16.24 -8.82 -18.95
CA PRO A 28 16.25 -7.50 -18.35
C PRO A 28 17.15 -6.50 -19.08
N VAL A 29 16.75 -5.23 -19.09
CA VAL A 29 17.50 -4.14 -19.75
C VAL A 29 17.82 -2.96 -18.84
N LEU A 30 17.13 -2.83 -17.71
CA LEU A 30 17.38 -1.77 -16.74
C LEU A 30 18.77 -1.96 -16.12
N LYS A 31 19.46 -0.87 -15.84
CA LYS A 31 20.76 -0.86 -15.15
C LYS A 31 20.59 -0.33 -13.74
N ILE A 32 21.62 -0.52 -12.93
CA ILE A 32 21.66 -0.07 -11.55
C ILE A 32 22.85 0.87 -11.39
N ASP A 33 22.59 2.02 -10.78
CA ASP A 33 23.61 2.91 -10.27
C ASP A 33 24.20 2.31 -8.98
N ILE A 34 25.25 1.49 -9.13
CA ILE A 34 25.89 0.79 -8.02
C ILE A 34 26.40 1.76 -6.94
N PRO A 35 27.17 2.83 -7.27
CA PRO A 35 27.62 3.79 -6.26
C PRO A 35 26.48 4.41 -5.45
N ARG A 36 25.37 4.75 -6.11
CA ARG A 36 24.19 5.31 -5.44
C ARG A 36 23.56 4.33 -4.46
N VAL A 37 23.45 3.05 -4.83
CA VAL A 37 22.93 2.00 -3.95
C VAL A 37 23.86 1.76 -2.77
N GLU A 38 25.18 1.79 -2.97
CA GLU A 38 26.17 1.64 -1.89
C GLU A 38 26.08 2.77 -0.88
N ILE A 39 25.96 4.02 -1.34
CA ILE A 39 25.78 5.20 -0.48
C ILE A 39 24.51 5.07 0.35
N GLU A 40 23.39 4.69 -0.28
CA GLU A 40 22.12 4.53 0.45
C GLU A 40 22.16 3.35 1.42
N LEU A 41 22.78 2.22 1.03
CA LEU A 41 22.96 1.08 1.93
C LEU A 41 23.78 1.46 3.15
N LYS A 42 24.90 2.17 2.94
CA LYS A 42 25.75 2.67 4.03
C LYS A 42 24.96 3.62 4.94
N ARG A 43 24.25 4.60 4.36
CA ARG A 43 23.42 5.55 5.12
C ARG A 43 22.39 4.84 6.00
N GLU A 44 21.71 3.83 5.47
CA GLU A 44 20.71 3.06 6.21
C GLU A 44 21.35 2.22 7.33
N LEU A 45 22.54 1.65 7.10
CA LEU A 45 23.29 0.91 8.12
C LEU A 45 23.80 1.85 9.22
N ASP A 46 24.46 2.96 8.86
CA ASP A 46 25.01 3.95 9.80
C ASP A 46 23.89 4.57 10.66
N ARG A 47 22.75 4.94 10.05
CA ARG A 47 21.59 5.45 10.79
C ARG A 47 21.07 4.42 11.79
N ARG A 48 20.97 3.17 11.36
CA ARG A 48 20.47 2.09 12.20
C ARG A 48 21.41 1.78 13.35
N GLU A 49 22.72 1.82 13.11
CA GLU A 49 23.74 1.68 14.13
C GLU A 49 23.65 2.81 15.16
N LYS A 50 23.58 4.07 14.72
CA LYS A 50 23.43 5.23 15.63
C LYS A 50 22.21 5.09 16.55
N LEU A 51 21.05 4.75 15.97
CA LEU A 51 19.81 4.54 16.73
C LEU A 51 19.94 3.39 17.75
N MET A 52 20.74 2.36 17.46
CA MET A 52 20.96 1.26 18.41
C MET A 52 21.66 1.76 19.68
N TYR A 53 22.74 2.52 19.51
CA TYR A 53 23.55 3.02 20.63
C TYR A 53 22.91 4.18 21.39
N GLU A 54 22.07 5.01 20.74
CA GLU A 54 21.29 6.06 21.41
C GLU A 54 20.24 5.49 22.38
N ALA A 55 19.68 4.33 22.05
CA ALA A 55 18.55 3.76 22.77
C ALA A 55 18.95 2.70 23.81
N VAL A 56 20.05 1.98 23.62
CA VAL A 56 20.48 0.93 24.54
C VAL A 56 21.99 0.95 24.68
N ASP A 57 22.46 1.08 25.92
CA ASP A 57 23.86 0.81 26.24
C ASP A 57 24.06 -0.71 26.30
N PRO A 58 24.88 -1.32 25.42
CA PRO A 58 25.14 -2.75 25.46
C PRO A 58 25.83 -3.20 26.76
N ALA A 59 26.53 -2.31 27.47
CA ALA A 59 27.22 -2.62 28.72
C ALA A 59 26.26 -3.05 29.84
N ASP A 60 25.01 -2.55 29.82
CA ASP A 60 23.96 -2.91 30.78
C ASP A 60 23.52 -4.38 30.66
N TYR A 61 23.97 -5.10 29.62
CA TYR A 61 23.42 -6.40 29.23
C TYR A 61 24.47 -7.50 28.97
N GLU A 62 25.75 -7.29 29.28
CA GLU A 62 26.81 -8.26 28.95
C GLU A 62 26.59 -9.66 29.60
N ASP A 63 26.28 -10.64 28.73
CA ASP A 63 26.03 -12.07 28.99
C ASP A 63 24.81 -12.44 29.87
N ALA A 64 23.71 -11.66 29.81
CA ALA A 64 22.41 -12.01 30.40
C ALA A 64 21.66 -13.17 29.66
N GLY A 65 22.37 -14.24 29.30
CA GLY A 65 21.85 -15.34 28.47
C GLY A 65 21.46 -14.91 27.05
N LEU A 66 21.88 -13.71 26.64
CA LEU A 66 21.48 -13.09 25.39
C LEU A 66 22.21 -13.64 24.18
N LEU A 67 23.40 -14.22 24.28
CA LEU A 67 24.17 -14.74 23.14
C LEU A 67 24.23 -16.28 23.17
N LYS A 68 24.19 -16.94 22.02
CA LYS A 68 24.13 -18.41 21.91
C LYS A 68 25.28 -18.98 21.07
N GLY A 69 25.85 -20.10 21.54
CA GLY A 69 26.85 -20.86 20.78
C GLY A 69 28.03 -20.00 20.32
N LYS A 70 28.34 -20.03 19.01
CA LYS A 70 29.45 -19.28 18.40
C LYS A 70 29.31 -17.76 18.51
N GLU A 71 28.11 -17.24 18.78
CA GLU A 71 27.90 -15.80 18.96
C GLU A 71 28.61 -15.25 20.20
N LYS A 72 28.87 -16.11 21.21
CA LYS A 72 29.64 -15.73 22.40
C LYS A 72 31.09 -15.37 22.07
N LEU A 73 31.59 -15.81 20.92
CA LEU A 73 32.94 -15.55 20.42
C LEU A 73 33.03 -14.22 19.66
N LEU A 74 31.90 -13.55 19.37
CA LEU A 74 31.91 -12.23 18.77
C LEU A 74 32.51 -11.22 19.75
N GLY A 75 33.34 -10.31 19.22
CA GLY A 75 33.95 -9.21 19.97
C GLY A 75 33.63 -7.85 19.33
N GLY A 76 33.85 -6.78 20.09
CA GLY A 76 33.66 -5.39 19.65
C GLY A 76 32.23 -5.09 19.18
N THR A 77 32.13 -4.21 18.18
CA THR A 77 30.87 -3.67 17.64
C THR A 77 29.87 -4.75 17.19
N GLU A 78 30.33 -5.86 16.61
CA GLU A 78 29.43 -6.93 16.17
C GLU A 78 28.70 -7.60 17.34
N ARG A 79 29.39 -7.76 18.48
CA ARG A 79 28.81 -8.31 19.71
C ARG A 79 27.79 -7.35 20.30
N GLU A 80 28.17 -6.09 20.46
CA GLU A 80 27.33 -5.03 21.03
C GLU A 80 26.04 -4.86 20.23
N GLN A 81 26.13 -4.72 18.91
CA GLN A 81 24.95 -4.60 18.05
C GLN A 81 24.03 -5.82 18.14
N LEU A 82 24.58 -7.04 18.30
CA LEU A 82 23.77 -8.24 18.44
C LEU A 82 23.03 -8.27 19.79
N ILE A 83 23.67 -7.83 20.87
CA ILE A 83 23.04 -7.65 22.18
C ILE A 83 21.87 -6.67 22.07
N ILE A 84 22.11 -5.48 21.52
CA ILE A 84 21.08 -4.45 21.33
C ILE A 84 19.92 -4.99 20.49
N LYS A 85 20.22 -5.66 19.35
CA LYS A 85 19.19 -6.28 18.49
C LYS A 85 18.34 -7.31 19.24
N ARG A 86 18.87 -8.05 20.22
CA ARG A 86 18.10 -9.02 21.00
C ARG A 86 17.27 -8.40 22.10
N VAL A 87 17.78 -7.35 22.74
CA VAL A 87 17.02 -6.55 23.72
C VAL A 87 15.87 -5.86 23.00
N ILE A 88 16.17 -5.01 22.00
CA ILE A 88 15.17 -4.28 21.20
C ILE A 88 14.29 -5.21 20.38
N GLY A 89 14.77 -6.40 19.98
CA GLY A 89 14.01 -7.35 19.18
C GLY A 89 13.00 -8.17 19.98
N SER A 90 13.25 -8.41 21.27
CA SER A 90 12.33 -9.10 22.16
C SER A 90 11.15 -8.20 22.52
N ASN A 91 9.93 -8.74 22.60
CA ASN A 91 8.80 -7.93 23.05
C ASN A 91 8.91 -7.62 24.54
N ASP A 92 9.23 -8.62 25.35
CA ASP A 92 9.23 -8.48 26.82
C ASP A 92 10.35 -7.54 27.27
N LYS A 93 11.57 -7.74 26.77
CA LYS A 93 12.70 -6.86 27.13
C LYS A 93 12.50 -5.41 26.67
N PHE A 94 11.86 -5.22 25.51
CA PHE A 94 11.53 -3.88 25.03
C PHE A 94 10.38 -3.24 25.85
N ALA A 95 9.42 -4.04 26.32
CA ALA A 95 8.40 -3.58 27.26
C ALA A 95 9.05 -3.11 28.58
N ASP A 96 10.05 -3.83 29.08
CA ASP A 96 10.78 -3.45 30.29
C ASP A 96 11.52 -2.12 30.13
N LEU A 97 12.10 -1.85 28.95
CA LEU A 97 12.71 -0.55 28.64
C LEU A 97 11.69 0.60 28.71
N LEU A 98 10.47 0.41 28.21
CA LEU A 98 9.42 1.44 28.30
C LEU A 98 8.94 1.64 29.75
N ARG A 99 8.82 0.55 30.52
CA ARG A 99 8.46 0.63 31.95
C ARG A 99 9.50 1.34 32.78
N ALA A 100 10.79 1.18 32.45
CA ALA A 100 11.87 1.91 33.11
C ALA A 100 11.73 3.44 32.96
N GLU A 101 11.13 3.91 31.87
CA GLU A 101 10.80 5.32 31.64
C GLU A 101 9.47 5.76 32.31
N GLY A 102 8.83 4.87 33.07
CA GLY A 102 7.55 5.12 33.73
C GLY A 102 6.34 5.02 32.79
N VAL A 103 6.49 4.37 31.64
CA VAL A 103 5.42 4.23 30.63
C VAL A 103 4.95 2.78 30.53
N GLU A 104 3.66 2.56 30.74
CA GLU A 104 3.08 1.24 30.49
C GLU A 104 3.02 0.93 28.98
N PRO A 105 3.60 -0.19 28.53
CA PRO A 105 3.66 -0.50 27.11
C PRO A 105 2.27 -0.71 26.51
N PRO A 106 1.99 -0.13 25.33
CA PRO A 106 0.70 -0.30 24.69
C PRO A 106 0.50 -1.77 24.29
N THR A 107 -0.70 -2.28 24.57
CA THR A 107 -1.13 -3.61 24.16
C THR A 107 -2.28 -3.52 23.17
N LYS A 108 -2.44 -4.58 22.39
CA LYS A 108 -3.56 -4.80 21.48
C LYS A 108 -4.02 -6.25 21.59
N ILE A 109 -5.25 -6.50 21.18
CA ILE A 109 -5.72 -7.88 21.08
C ILE A 109 -4.85 -8.60 20.06
N SER A 110 -4.28 -9.74 20.48
CA SER A 110 -3.37 -10.54 19.68
C SER A 110 -4.08 -11.02 18.41
N PRO A 111 -3.54 -10.75 17.20
CA PRO A 111 -4.10 -11.30 15.97
C PRO A 111 -4.09 -12.83 15.95
N ALA A 112 -3.16 -13.46 16.66
CA ALA A 112 -3.12 -14.91 16.80
C ALA A 112 -4.27 -15.41 17.68
N TRP A 113 -4.56 -14.70 18.78
CA TRP A 113 -5.73 -15.00 19.62
C TRP A 113 -7.05 -14.84 18.88
N ILE A 114 -7.20 -13.76 18.10
CA ILE A 114 -8.39 -13.54 17.24
C ILE A 114 -8.57 -14.70 16.24
N LYS A 115 -7.46 -15.27 15.74
CA LYS A 115 -7.50 -16.40 14.81
C LYS A 115 -7.78 -17.74 15.48
N LYS A 116 -7.62 -17.86 16.80
CA LYS A 116 -7.99 -19.10 17.51
C LYS A 116 -9.51 -19.27 17.48
N PRO A 117 -10.01 -20.52 17.31
CA PRO A 117 -11.38 -20.88 17.62
C PRO A 117 -11.78 -20.39 19.02
N LYS A 118 -13.03 -19.96 19.20
CA LYS A 118 -13.50 -19.30 20.43
C LYS A 118 -13.35 -20.19 21.67
N ASP A 119 -13.53 -21.50 21.50
CA ASP A 119 -13.31 -22.54 22.49
C ASP A 119 -11.84 -22.72 22.91
N LEU A 120 -10.91 -22.27 22.07
CA LEU A 120 -9.46 -22.27 22.33
C LEU A 120 -8.92 -20.88 22.71
N ARG A 121 -9.80 -19.88 22.87
CA ARG A 121 -9.43 -18.53 23.31
C ARG A 121 -9.39 -18.48 24.83
N ASP A 122 -8.18 -18.39 25.34
CA ASP A 122 -7.82 -18.19 26.74
C ASP A 122 -7.61 -16.69 27.04
N GLU A 123 -7.80 -16.23 28.28
CA GLU A 123 -7.34 -14.86 28.64
C GLU A 123 -5.81 -14.76 28.50
N ASP A 124 -5.10 -15.87 28.73
CA ASP A 124 -3.66 -16.01 28.56
C ASP A 124 -3.25 -15.90 27.08
N GLY A 125 -2.72 -14.73 26.70
CA GLY A 125 -2.31 -14.45 25.31
C GLY A 125 -3.36 -13.72 24.48
N LYS A 126 -4.47 -13.30 25.10
CA LYS A 126 -5.45 -12.37 24.51
C LYS A 126 -4.79 -11.06 24.10
N TYR A 127 -3.88 -10.56 24.92
CA TYR A 127 -3.15 -9.33 24.66
C TYR A 127 -1.74 -9.60 24.16
N ALA A 128 -1.30 -8.82 23.19
CA ALA A 128 0.06 -8.76 22.73
C ALA A 128 0.53 -7.31 22.70
N PHE A 129 1.82 -7.09 22.90
CA PHE A 129 2.38 -5.75 22.79
C PHE A 129 2.21 -5.16 21.38
N ALA A 130 1.87 -3.88 21.34
CA ALA A 130 1.58 -3.13 20.13
C ALA A 130 2.82 -2.34 19.67
N PHE A 131 3.92 -3.03 19.35
CA PHE A 131 5.21 -2.40 18.96
C PHE A 131 5.49 -2.39 17.45
N ALA A 132 4.45 -2.40 16.61
CA ALA A 132 4.60 -2.33 15.17
C ALA A 132 4.62 -0.89 14.67
N LYS A 133 5.22 -0.67 13.50
CA LYS A 133 5.28 0.64 12.83
C LYS A 133 3.91 1.24 12.45
N ASP A 134 2.84 0.49 12.65
CA ASP A 134 1.46 0.87 12.35
C ASP A 134 0.56 0.87 13.60
N ASP A 135 1.15 0.73 14.79
CA ASP A 135 0.47 0.85 16.07
C ASP A 135 0.52 2.32 16.54
N ALA A 136 -0.55 3.08 16.30
CA ALA A 136 -0.59 4.53 16.58
C ALA A 136 -0.25 4.86 18.05
N LYS A 137 -0.82 4.12 19.01
CA LYS A 137 -0.53 4.31 20.44
C LYS A 137 0.95 4.16 20.79
N PHE A 138 1.69 3.35 20.03
CA PHE A 138 3.13 3.18 20.23
C PHE A 138 3.94 4.30 19.61
N LEU A 139 3.58 4.72 18.39
CA LEU A 139 4.23 5.85 17.72
C LEU A 139 4.02 7.17 18.45
N GLU A 140 2.88 7.32 19.13
CA GLU A 140 2.53 8.54 19.85
C GLU A 140 3.15 8.63 21.25
N LEU A 141 3.73 7.55 21.80
CA LEU A 141 4.28 7.55 23.16
C LEU A 141 5.14 8.78 23.47
N PRO A 142 6.09 9.21 22.61
CA PRO A 142 6.95 10.36 22.89
C PRO A 142 6.19 11.71 22.94
N ASN A 143 4.97 11.77 22.41
CA ASN A 143 4.17 13.00 22.33
C ASN A 143 3.08 13.08 23.41
N ARG A 144 2.89 12.03 24.23
CA ARG A 144 1.89 12.01 25.30
C ARG A 144 2.45 12.59 26.60
N VAL A 145 3.03 13.78 26.51
CA VAL A 145 3.69 14.47 27.63
C VAL A 145 2.74 14.73 28.81
N GLU A 146 1.45 14.89 28.52
CA GLU A 146 0.38 15.13 29.50
C GLU A 146 0.15 13.93 30.43
N ASP A 147 0.41 12.71 29.95
CA ASP A 147 0.23 11.48 30.73
C ASP A 147 1.31 11.30 31.80
N TRP A 148 2.39 12.07 31.73
CA TRP A 148 3.60 11.83 32.52
C TRP A 148 3.61 12.54 33.87
N GLY A 149 2.64 13.44 34.11
CA GLY A 149 2.45 14.09 35.41
C GLY A 149 3.47 15.17 35.77
N PHE A 150 4.15 15.78 34.79
CA PHE A 150 5.11 16.88 35.02
C PHE A 150 4.42 18.23 35.22
N ASP A 151 4.97 19.09 36.09
CA ASP A 151 4.50 20.46 36.30
C ASP A 151 5.28 21.44 35.41
N LEU A 152 4.64 21.94 34.35
CA LEU A 152 5.26 22.85 33.37
C LEU A 152 5.65 24.22 33.95
N ASN A 153 5.19 24.56 35.16
CA ASN A 153 5.60 25.79 35.85
C ASN A 153 6.93 25.62 36.59
N LYS A 154 7.47 24.40 36.69
CA LYS A 154 8.76 24.11 37.32
C LYS A 154 9.81 23.82 36.23
N PRO A 155 10.86 24.65 36.10
CA PRO A 155 11.90 24.44 35.09
C PRO A 155 12.59 23.07 35.14
N GLY A 156 12.73 22.47 36.34
CA GLY A 156 13.30 21.13 36.50
C GLY A 156 12.42 20.01 35.91
N ASP A 157 11.10 20.12 36.06
CA ASP A 157 10.15 19.15 35.50
C ASP A 157 10.11 19.25 33.97
N VAL A 158 10.26 20.45 33.41
CA VAL A 158 10.38 20.67 31.96
C VAL A 158 11.62 19.97 31.40
N GLN A 159 12.76 20.05 32.08
CA GLN A 159 13.99 19.36 31.66
C GLN A 159 13.84 17.83 31.70
N LEU A 160 13.25 17.30 32.78
CA LEU A 160 12.99 15.86 32.91
C LEU A 160 11.99 15.36 31.86
N MET A 161 10.96 16.17 31.55
CA MET A 161 9.99 15.87 30.49
C MET A 161 10.66 15.79 29.12
N VAL A 162 11.51 16.77 28.78
CA VAL A 162 12.25 16.76 27.51
C VAL A 162 13.16 15.54 27.42
N ALA A 163 13.91 15.22 28.48
CA ALA A 163 14.77 14.04 28.52
C ALA A 163 13.98 12.73 28.33
N ARG A 164 12.82 12.59 28.99
CA ARG A 164 11.93 11.43 28.81
C ARG A 164 11.38 11.35 27.39
N GLN A 165 10.99 12.49 26.82
CA GLN A 165 10.50 12.56 25.44
C GLN A 165 11.57 12.10 24.45
N GLU A 166 12.79 12.62 24.55
CA GLU A 166 13.93 12.21 23.72
C GLU A 166 14.23 10.72 23.86
N ARG A 167 14.17 10.21 25.10
CA ARG A 167 14.42 8.81 25.41
C ARG A 167 13.36 7.87 24.82
N LEU A 168 12.08 8.21 24.97
CA LEU A 168 10.98 7.45 24.37
C LEU A 168 11.03 7.49 22.85
N GLN A 169 11.38 8.64 22.26
CA GLN A 169 11.56 8.79 20.81
C GLN A 169 12.66 7.85 20.30
N ALA A 170 13.82 7.81 20.97
CA ALA A 170 14.91 6.91 20.63
C ALA A 170 14.50 5.43 20.70
N LEU A 171 13.76 5.03 21.76
CA LEU A 171 13.25 3.66 21.92
C LEU A 171 12.27 3.26 20.81
N VAL A 172 11.34 4.16 20.44
CA VAL A 172 10.40 3.92 19.34
C VAL A 172 11.14 3.77 18.01
N ASP A 173 12.05 4.68 17.71
CA ASP A 173 12.80 4.71 16.46
C ASP A 173 13.71 3.48 16.30
N VAL A 174 14.45 3.11 17.34
CA VAL A 174 15.32 1.92 17.29
C VAL A 174 14.50 0.64 17.10
N ARG A 175 13.32 0.54 17.71
CA ARG A 175 12.45 -0.64 17.60
C ARG A 175 11.95 -0.82 16.17
N ILE A 176 11.51 0.27 15.55
CA ILE A 176 11.08 0.28 14.16
C ILE A 176 12.25 -0.05 13.24
N ALA A 177 13.39 0.62 13.44
CA ALA A 177 14.60 0.39 12.66
C ALA A 177 15.02 -1.08 12.75
N VAL A 178 15.12 -1.64 13.97
CA VAL A 178 15.57 -3.01 14.19
C VAL A 178 14.68 -4.03 13.49
N LYS A 179 13.35 -3.85 13.56
CA LYS A 179 12.36 -4.75 12.96
C LYS A 179 12.20 -4.56 11.45
N SER A 180 12.52 -3.40 10.89
CA SER A 180 12.40 -3.11 9.46
C SER A 180 13.75 -3.23 8.74
N THR A 181 13.96 -4.35 8.02
CA THR A 181 15.17 -4.58 7.21
C THR A 181 14.91 -4.48 5.70
N THR A 182 13.72 -4.01 5.32
CA THR A 182 13.25 -4.07 3.91
C THR A 182 14.16 -3.30 2.96
N ASN A 183 14.52 -2.05 3.29
CA ASN A 183 15.38 -1.23 2.43
C ASN A 183 16.80 -1.79 2.35
N VAL A 184 17.41 -2.14 3.48
CA VAL A 184 18.74 -2.76 3.53
C VAL A 184 18.80 -4.03 2.68
N THR A 185 17.87 -4.97 2.90
CA THR A 185 17.85 -6.23 2.13
C THR A 185 17.54 -6.03 0.66
N ARG A 186 16.77 -4.99 0.31
CA ARG A 186 16.50 -4.62 -1.09
C ARG A 186 17.72 -3.98 -1.76
N ALA A 187 18.40 -3.06 -1.08
CA ALA A 187 19.64 -2.43 -1.55
C ALA A 187 20.72 -3.49 -1.82
N GLN A 188 20.92 -4.43 -0.89
CA GLN A 188 21.86 -5.53 -1.10
C GLN A 188 21.51 -6.37 -2.33
N ARG A 189 20.22 -6.62 -2.59
CA ARG A 189 19.76 -7.36 -3.79
C ARG A 189 19.98 -6.56 -5.06
N PHE A 190 19.86 -5.24 -5.02
CA PHE A 190 20.18 -4.38 -6.16
C PHE A 190 21.67 -4.49 -6.48
N LEU A 191 22.54 -4.41 -5.48
CA LEU A 191 23.99 -4.62 -5.68
C LEU A 191 24.28 -5.98 -6.29
N THR A 192 23.69 -7.06 -5.76
CA THR A 192 23.85 -8.41 -6.33
C THR A 192 23.32 -8.51 -7.75
N ALA A 193 22.19 -7.89 -8.07
CA ALA A 193 21.58 -7.95 -9.39
C ALA A 193 22.35 -7.15 -10.45
N GLY A 194 22.97 -6.04 -10.06
CA GLY A 194 23.76 -5.17 -10.94
C GLY A 194 25.25 -5.47 -10.96
N ALA A 195 25.71 -6.46 -10.18
CA ALA A 195 27.10 -6.90 -10.16
C ALA A 195 27.60 -7.18 -11.59
N ASP A 196 28.87 -6.88 -11.84
CA ASP A 196 29.53 -7.06 -13.14
C ASP A 196 28.83 -6.33 -14.31
N GLY A 197 28.06 -5.27 -14.00
CA GLY A 197 27.32 -4.48 -15.00
C GLY A 197 26.08 -5.19 -15.54
N MET A 198 25.60 -6.23 -14.86
CA MET A 198 24.40 -6.97 -15.24
C MET A 198 23.13 -6.11 -15.17
N SER A 199 22.11 -6.52 -15.91
CA SER A 199 20.83 -5.80 -15.95
C SER A 199 19.91 -6.25 -14.81
N LEU A 200 19.16 -5.32 -14.24
CA LEU A 200 18.21 -5.54 -13.15
C LEU A 200 16.99 -6.37 -13.61
N PRO A 201 16.80 -7.60 -13.10
CA PRO A 201 15.62 -8.41 -13.40
C PRO A 201 14.40 -7.92 -12.60
N VAL A 202 13.35 -7.51 -13.32
CA VAL A 202 12.09 -7.05 -12.74
C VAL A 202 11.10 -8.21 -12.69
N GLY A 203 10.86 -8.72 -11.48
CA GLY A 203 9.98 -9.88 -11.28
C GLY A 203 8.61 -9.52 -10.73
N TYR A 204 7.56 -10.04 -11.37
CA TYR A 204 6.19 -10.01 -10.86
C TYR A 204 5.52 -11.38 -10.82
N ALA A 205 4.63 -11.55 -9.85
CA ALA A 205 3.61 -12.59 -9.86
C ALA A 205 2.35 -12.01 -10.53
N TYR A 206 2.06 -12.46 -11.75
CA TYR A 206 1.06 -11.87 -12.66
C TYR A 206 -0.36 -11.74 -12.09
N TYR A 207 -0.81 -12.71 -11.28
CA TYR A 207 -2.15 -12.70 -10.66
C TYR A 207 -2.06 -13.00 -9.16
N ARG A 208 -1.34 -12.16 -8.40
CA ARG A 208 -1.12 -12.38 -6.96
C ARG A 208 -2.30 -11.93 -6.10
N ALA A 209 -2.91 -10.80 -6.46
CA ALA A 209 -4.12 -10.33 -5.78
C ALA A 209 -5.37 -11.07 -6.30
N HIS A 210 -6.40 -11.15 -5.46
CA HIS A 210 -7.69 -11.71 -5.85
C HIS A 210 -8.31 -10.96 -7.04
N THR A 211 -8.02 -9.66 -7.16
CA THR A 211 -8.50 -8.75 -8.20
C THR A 211 -7.67 -8.79 -9.50
N GLY A 212 -6.71 -9.70 -9.61
CA GLY A 212 -5.85 -9.84 -10.79
C GLY A 212 -4.68 -8.87 -10.87
N ARG A 213 -4.44 -8.07 -9.83
CA ARG A 213 -3.23 -7.25 -9.75
C ARG A 213 -1.97 -8.11 -9.67
N TRP A 214 -0.94 -7.66 -10.37
CA TRP A 214 0.42 -8.12 -10.18
C TRP A 214 0.82 -7.93 -8.72
N GLY A 215 1.66 -8.81 -8.21
CA GLY A 215 2.38 -8.56 -6.96
C GLY A 215 3.87 -8.71 -7.15
N GLY A 216 4.65 -8.08 -6.28
CA GLY A 216 6.11 -8.19 -6.31
C GLY A 216 6.59 -9.63 -6.22
N GLN A 217 7.64 -9.93 -6.99
CA GLN A 217 8.35 -11.21 -6.96
C GLN A 217 9.86 -10.96 -6.81
N ASN A 218 10.65 -12.04 -6.73
CA ASN A 218 12.10 -12.05 -6.58
C ASN A 218 12.60 -11.25 -5.35
N LYS A 219 11.74 -11.11 -4.34
CA LYS A 219 11.99 -10.41 -3.07
C LYS A 219 12.48 -8.95 -3.22
N MET A 220 12.35 -8.32 -4.39
CA MET A 220 12.65 -6.89 -4.58
C MET A 220 11.38 -6.04 -4.49
N ASN A 221 10.27 -6.57 -5.01
CA ASN A 221 8.96 -5.91 -5.10
C ASN A 221 9.06 -4.45 -5.57
N MET A 222 9.22 -4.30 -6.89
CA MET A 222 9.35 -3.00 -7.55
C MET A 222 8.12 -2.08 -7.38
N GLN A 223 6.95 -2.65 -7.07
CA GLN A 223 5.71 -1.88 -6.85
C GLN A 223 5.73 -1.09 -5.54
N ASN A 224 6.62 -1.43 -4.61
CA ASN A 224 6.71 -0.82 -3.29
C ASN A 224 8.01 0.00 -3.13
N LEU A 225 8.54 0.54 -4.22
CA LEU A 225 9.64 1.51 -4.16
C LEU A 225 9.10 2.88 -3.78
N THR A 226 9.69 3.51 -2.78
CA THR A 226 9.29 4.85 -2.35
C THR A 226 9.53 5.85 -3.48
N ARG A 227 8.50 6.62 -3.84
CA ARG A 227 8.63 7.70 -4.83
C ARG A 227 9.68 8.72 -4.36
N GLY A 228 10.61 9.08 -5.25
CA GLY A 228 11.75 9.93 -4.90
C GLY A 228 12.80 9.29 -3.97
N GLY A 229 12.65 8.02 -3.59
CA GLY A 229 13.64 7.32 -2.78
C GLY A 229 14.88 6.91 -3.58
N GLU A 230 16.02 6.83 -2.92
CA GLU A 230 17.33 6.57 -3.55
C GLU A 230 17.36 5.26 -4.34
N LEU A 231 16.73 4.18 -3.83
CA LEU A 231 16.63 2.91 -4.56
C LEU A 231 15.75 2.99 -5.82
N ARG A 232 14.77 3.89 -5.87
CA ARG A 232 13.99 4.13 -7.10
C ARG A 232 14.88 4.87 -8.10
N LEU A 233 15.59 5.90 -7.64
CA LEU A 233 16.45 6.75 -8.44
C LEU A 233 17.73 6.06 -8.94
N SER A 234 18.14 4.96 -8.30
CA SER A 234 19.26 4.14 -8.76
C SER A 234 18.93 3.22 -9.94
N ILE A 235 17.67 3.15 -10.37
CA ILE A 235 17.26 2.37 -11.54
C ILE A 235 17.49 3.23 -12.78
N LEU A 236 18.38 2.77 -13.65
CA LEU A 236 18.82 3.50 -14.84
C LEU A 236 18.28 2.86 -16.12
N ALA A 237 18.05 3.70 -17.13
CA ALA A 237 17.92 3.22 -18.50
C ALA A 237 19.26 2.65 -19.00
N PRO A 238 19.25 1.70 -19.96
CA PRO A 238 20.47 1.31 -20.66
C PRO A 238 21.07 2.50 -21.42
N LYS A 239 22.38 2.44 -21.71
CA LYS A 239 23.08 3.50 -22.44
C LYS A 239 22.35 3.90 -23.73
N GLY A 240 22.22 5.21 -23.98
CA GLY A 240 21.52 5.77 -25.15
C GLY A 240 20.00 5.69 -25.10
N HIS A 241 19.43 5.35 -23.94
CA HIS A 241 17.99 5.26 -23.72
C HIS A 241 17.55 6.10 -22.52
N VAL A 242 16.23 6.23 -22.38
CA VAL A 242 15.55 6.89 -21.26
C VAL A 242 14.48 5.96 -20.69
N VAL A 243 14.17 6.15 -19.42
CA VAL A 243 13.00 5.60 -18.74
C VAL A 243 11.83 6.54 -18.97
N ALA A 244 10.78 6.07 -19.64
CA ALA A 244 9.53 6.79 -19.82
C ALA A 244 8.46 6.19 -18.92
N VAL A 245 7.75 7.03 -18.17
CA VAL A 245 6.79 6.63 -17.13
C VAL A 245 5.48 7.35 -17.40
N GLN A 246 4.36 6.61 -17.40
CA GLN A 246 3.02 7.17 -17.37
C GLN A 246 2.22 6.55 -16.23
N ASP A 247 1.60 7.39 -15.41
CA ASP A 247 0.74 7.02 -14.29
C ASP A 247 -0.72 7.40 -14.62
N SER A 248 -1.66 6.48 -14.43
CA SER A 248 -3.07 6.75 -14.66
C SER A 248 -3.64 7.67 -13.58
N GLY A 249 -4.24 8.78 -13.98
CA GLY A 249 -4.79 9.74 -13.03
C GLY A 249 -6.01 9.17 -12.31
N GLN A 250 -5.89 8.83 -11.02
CA GLN A 250 -7.03 8.48 -10.16
C GLN A 250 -7.93 7.34 -10.70
N ILE A 251 -7.35 6.32 -11.34
CA ILE A 251 -8.10 5.30 -12.10
C ILE A 251 -9.21 4.61 -11.29
N GLU A 252 -8.95 4.21 -10.04
CA GLU A 252 -9.97 3.54 -9.23
C GLU A 252 -11.17 4.45 -8.93
N CYS A 253 -10.92 5.75 -8.68
CA CYS A 253 -11.99 6.71 -8.44
C CYS A 253 -12.83 6.94 -9.71
N ARG A 254 -12.17 7.02 -10.87
CA ARG A 254 -12.84 7.14 -12.17
C ARG A 254 -13.68 5.90 -12.47
N VAL A 255 -13.13 4.71 -12.25
CA VAL A 255 -13.85 3.44 -12.45
C VAL A 255 -15.03 3.32 -11.48
N ASN A 256 -14.86 3.67 -10.21
CA ASN A 256 -15.92 3.61 -9.21
C ASN A 256 -17.09 4.54 -9.58
N GLY A 257 -16.79 5.82 -9.87
CA GLY A 257 -17.82 6.77 -10.27
C GLY A 257 -18.48 6.43 -11.61
N TRP A 258 -17.73 5.90 -12.58
CA TRP A 258 -18.28 5.47 -13.87
C TRP A 258 -19.19 4.25 -13.72
N LEU A 259 -18.74 3.20 -13.01
CA LEU A 259 -19.47 1.94 -12.85
C LEU A 259 -20.82 2.14 -12.14
N TRP A 260 -20.89 3.08 -11.19
CA TRP A 260 -22.09 3.34 -10.40
C TRP A 260 -22.86 4.59 -10.83
N GLY A 261 -22.50 5.23 -11.94
CA GLY A 261 -23.27 6.34 -12.49
C GLY A 261 -23.18 7.65 -11.69
N GLN A 262 -22.08 7.91 -11.00
CA GLN A 262 -21.84 9.18 -10.30
C GLN A 262 -21.45 10.29 -11.30
N HIS A 263 -22.46 10.86 -11.99
CA HIS A 263 -22.26 11.74 -13.13
C HIS A 263 -21.58 13.09 -12.82
N ASP A 264 -21.84 13.67 -11.65
CA ASP A 264 -21.18 14.91 -11.18
C ASP A 264 -19.67 14.71 -10.96
N LEU A 265 -19.27 13.57 -10.39
CA LEU A 265 -17.87 13.18 -10.26
C LEU A 265 -17.22 12.98 -11.64
N MET A 266 -17.92 12.32 -12.57
CA MET A 266 -17.43 12.14 -13.94
C MET A 266 -17.29 13.49 -14.68
N ALA A 267 -18.23 14.42 -14.47
CA ALA A 267 -18.16 15.76 -15.02
C ALA A 267 -16.98 16.57 -14.44
N ALA A 268 -16.73 16.46 -13.13
CA ALA A 268 -15.59 17.09 -12.48
C ALA A 268 -14.26 16.60 -13.06
N PHE A 269 -14.13 15.29 -13.30
CA PHE A 269 -12.95 14.74 -13.97
C PHE A 269 -12.78 15.28 -15.40
N ARG A 270 -13.85 15.29 -16.21
CA ARG A 270 -13.79 15.84 -17.58
C ARG A 270 -13.38 17.30 -17.60
N ALA A 271 -13.92 18.12 -16.69
CA ALA A 271 -13.56 19.53 -16.59
C ALA A 271 -12.09 19.72 -16.16
N ALA A 272 -11.64 18.95 -15.15
CA ALA A 272 -10.24 19.00 -14.71
C ALA A 272 -9.27 18.57 -15.82
N ASP A 273 -9.58 17.50 -16.55
CA ASP A 273 -8.77 17.01 -17.66
C ASP A 273 -8.73 17.99 -18.84
N ALA A 274 -9.82 18.74 -19.07
CA ALA A 274 -9.88 19.81 -20.06
C ALA A 274 -9.22 21.13 -19.59
N GLY A 275 -8.69 21.19 -18.37
CA GLY A 275 -8.09 22.40 -17.79
C GLY A 275 -9.10 23.49 -17.39
N THR A 276 -10.40 23.19 -17.42
CA THR A 276 -11.49 24.12 -17.06
C THR A 276 -12.04 23.89 -15.65
N GLY A 277 -11.66 22.78 -15.01
CA GLY A 277 -12.11 22.40 -13.67
C GLY A 277 -10.96 22.22 -12.67
N ARG A 278 -11.34 22.09 -11.38
CA ARG A 278 -10.42 21.85 -10.27
C ARG A 278 -10.26 20.36 -9.97
N ASP A 279 -9.10 19.99 -9.42
CA ASP A 279 -8.75 18.65 -8.97
C ASP A 279 -9.82 18.06 -8.05
N ALA A 280 -10.27 16.83 -8.32
CA ALA A 280 -11.38 16.21 -7.59
C ALA A 280 -11.12 16.08 -6.08
N TYR A 281 -9.85 15.96 -5.65
CA TYR A 281 -9.50 15.91 -4.24
C TYR A 281 -9.63 17.28 -3.57
N CYS A 282 -9.26 18.34 -4.28
CA CYS A 282 -9.52 19.71 -3.83
C CYS A 282 -11.02 19.98 -3.68
N ASN A 283 -11.83 19.60 -4.69
CA ASN A 283 -13.29 19.79 -4.65
C ASN A 283 -13.92 19.11 -3.42
N PHE A 284 -13.45 17.92 -3.06
CA PHE A 284 -13.93 17.28 -1.84
C PHE A 284 -13.37 17.94 -0.57
N GLY A 285 -12.13 18.42 -0.62
CA GLY A 285 -11.51 19.25 0.43
C GLY A 285 -12.37 20.46 0.79
N ASP A 286 -12.99 21.12 -0.19
CA ASP A 286 -13.89 22.25 0.05
C ASP A 286 -15.01 21.90 1.05
N HIS A 287 -15.56 20.70 0.94
CA HIS A 287 -16.60 20.21 1.83
C HIS A 287 -16.11 19.79 3.21
N VAL A 288 -14.83 19.43 3.33
CA VAL A 288 -14.21 19.06 4.62
C VAL A 288 -13.87 20.30 5.45
N TYR A 289 -13.45 21.38 4.79
CA TYR A 289 -12.93 22.58 5.45
C TYR A 289 -13.84 23.81 5.35
N GLY A 290 -14.88 23.79 4.52
CA GLY A 290 -15.82 24.90 4.36
C GLY A 290 -15.22 26.13 3.65
N ARG A 291 -14.09 25.96 2.96
CA ARG A 291 -13.39 26.99 2.18
C ARG A 291 -12.84 26.37 0.90
N GLU A 292 -12.49 27.19 -0.09
CA GLU A 292 -11.80 26.72 -1.28
C GLU A 292 -10.41 26.13 -0.94
N ILE A 293 -10.17 24.91 -1.43
CA ILE A 293 -8.91 24.17 -1.38
C ILE A 293 -8.30 24.13 -2.79
N THR A 294 -6.99 24.28 -2.86
CA THR A 294 -6.20 24.28 -4.11
C THR A 294 -5.05 23.27 -4.04
N LYS A 295 -4.31 23.09 -5.14
CA LYS A 295 -3.09 22.26 -5.13
C LYS A 295 -1.98 22.85 -4.22
N ALA A 296 -2.07 24.13 -3.83
CA ALA A 296 -1.15 24.75 -2.88
C ALA A 296 -1.41 24.29 -1.43
N ASP A 297 -2.66 23.97 -1.10
CA ASP A 297 -3.10 23.44 0.21
C ASP A 297 -2.75 21.94 0.34
N LYS A 298 -1.46 21.61 0.40
CA LYS A 298 -0.96 20.23 0.31
C LYS A 298 -1.58 19.27 1.33
N LEU A 299 -1.79 19.74 2.58
CA LEU A 299 -2.31 18.91 3.67
C LEU A 299 -3.82 18.66 3.51
N GLU A 300 -4.58 19.71 3.22
CA GLU A 300 -6.03 19.65 3.02
C GLU A 300 -6.38 18.85 1.77
N ARG A 301 -5.62 19.03 0.69
CA ARG A 301 -5.73 18.19 -0.51
C ARG A 301 -5.41 16.73 -0.20
N PHE A 302 -4.42 16.47 0.66
CA PHE A 302 -4.10 15.11 1.10
C PHE A 302 -5.30 14.47 1.85
N VAL A 303 -5.95 15.19 2.76
CA VAL A 303 -7.18 14.72 3.42
C VAL A 303 -8.29 14.45 2.41
N GLY A 304 -8.51 15.36 1.45
CA GLY A 304 -9.46 15.16 0.35
C GLY A 304 -9.17 13.90 -0.47
N LYS A 305 -7.89 13.61 -0.74
CA LYS A 305 -7.44 12.39 -1.41
C LYS A 305 -7.77 11.13 -0.61
N VAL A 306 -7.50 11.12 0.70
CA VAL A 306 -7.83 9.99 1.59
C VAL A 306 -9.35 9.76 1.63
N CYS A 307 -10.15 10.83 1.66
CA CYS A 307 -11.61 10.72 1.60
C CYS A 307 -12.07 10.05 0.31
N VAL A 308 -11.65 10.57 -0.85
CA VAL A 308 -12.12 10.09 -2.16
C VAL A 308 -11.71 8.64 -2.42
N LEU A 309 -10.46 8.26 -2.06
CA LEU A 309 -9.96 6.90 -2.28
C LEU A 309 -10.41 5.90 -1.21
N GLY A 310 -10.50 6.33 0.06
CA GLY A 310 -10.83 5.43 1.16
C GLY A 310 -12.33 5.24 1.36
N LEU A 311 -13.13 6.31 1.25
CA LEU A 311 -14.55 6.26 1.60
C LEU A 311 -15.42 5.64 0.50
N GLY A 312 -14.91 5.54 -0.74
CA GLY A 312 -15.60 4.94 -1.88
C GLY A 312 -15.92 3.45 -1.75
N PHE A 313 -15.41 2.78 -0.72
CA PHE A 313 -15.57 1.35 -0.47
C PHE A 313 -16.14 1.06 0.94
N GLN A 314 -17.09 1.89 1.39
CA GLN A 314 -17.83 1.71 2.64
C GLN A 314 -16.97 1.76 3.92
N MET A 315 -15.83 2.46 3.89
CA MET A 315 -15.03 2.68 5.10
C MET A 315 -15.84 3.46 6.16
N GLY A 316 -15.76 3.02 7.42
CA GLY A 316 -16.40 3.67 8.56
C GLY A 316 -15.50 4.70 9.24
N ALA A 317 -16.09 5.57 10.08
CA ALA A 317 -15.41 6.70 10.73
C ALA A 317 -14.19 6.30 11.57
N ALA A 318 -14.26 5.21 12.35
CA ALA A 318 -13.13 4.75 13.16
C ALA A 318 -11.94 4.30 12.29
N LYS A 319 -12.21 3.54 11.21
CA LYS A 319 -11.17 3.14 10.26
C LYS A 319 -10.61 4.35 9.50
N PHE A 320 -11.46 5.33 9.16
CA PHE A 320 -11.03 6.57 8.53
C PHE A 320 -10.10 7.40 9.42
N GLN A 321 -10.44 7.57 10.70
CA GLN A 321 -9.60 8.24 11.69
C GLN A 321 -8.22 7.57 11.78
N LEU A 322 -8.18 6.24 11.89
CA LEU A 322 -6.92 5.48 11.93
C LEU A 322 -6.12 5.62 10.62
N THR A 323 -6.77 5.64 9.46
CA THR A 323 -6.11 5.84 8.17
C THR A 323 -5.43 7.21 8.08
N LEU A 324 -6.10 8.27 8.57
CA LEU A 324 -5.53 9.62 8.63
C LEU A 324 -4.36 9.71 9.63
N ALA A 325 -4.53 9.17 10.83
CA ALA A 325 -3.50 9.17 11.87
C ALA A 325 -2.23 8.41 11.42
N LYS A 326 -2.38 7.38 10.58
CA LYS A 326 -1.26 6.62 10.01
C LYS A 326 -0.50 7.34 8.88
N GLY A 327 -0.99 8.47 8.38
CA GLY A 327 -0.40 9.10 7.18
C GLY A 327 -0.48 8.18 5.96
N ALA A 328 -1.63 7.52 5.76
CA ALA A 328 -1.81 6.59 4.64
C ALA A 328 -1.51 7.25 3.28
N LEU A 329 -1.20 6.45 2.25
CA LEU A 329 -0.85 6.97 0.92
C LEU A 329 0.41 7.86 0.88
N GLY A 330 1.27 7.76 1.90
CA GLY A 330 2.55 8.48 1.98
C GLY A 330 2.42 9.95 2.38
N GLY A 331 1.27 10.36 2.94
CA GLY A 331 1.11 11.70 3.51
C GLY A 331 1.47 11.77 4.99
N PRO A 332 1.52 12.98 5.57
CA PRO A 332 1.77 13.14 7.01
C PRO A 332 0.58 12.61 7.84
N PRO A 333 0.83 12.20 9.10
CA PRO A 333 -0.23 11.93 10.07
C PRO A 333 -1.19 13.12 10.22
N VAL A 334 -2.49 12.84 10.24
CA VAL A 334 -3.55 13.83 10.50
C VAL A 334 -4.46 13.30 11.59
N TYR A 335 -4.66 14.11 12.64
CA TYR A 335 -5.48 13.75 13.79
C TYR A 335 -6.79 14.54 13.77
N PHE A 336 -7.90 13.83 13.71
CA PHE A 336 -9.24 14.39 13.84
C PHE A 336 -9.99 13.65 14.94
N GLU A 337 -10.84 14.39 15.65
CA GLU A 337 -11.80 13.82 16.60
C GLU A 337 -12.78 12.88 15.92
N ALA A 338 -13.26 11.88 16.68
CA ALA A 338 -14.13 10.84 16.16
C ALA A 338 -15.41 11.42 15.53
N ASP A 339 -15.99 12.47 16.13
CA ASP A 339 -17.21 13.12 15.61
C ASP A 339 -16.95 13.92 14.33
N ARG A 340 -15.78 14.55 14.20
CA ARG A 340 -15.36 15.19 12.95
C ARG A 340 -15.20 14.14 11.85
N CYS A 341 -14.58 13.00 12.14
CA CYS A 341 -14.49 11.88 11.21
C CYS A 341 -15.88 11.37 10.79
N LYS A 342 -16.82 11.19 11.72
CA LYS A 342 -18.21 10.82 11.41
C LYS A 342 -18.87 11.82 10.46
N GLY A 343 -18.72 13.12 10.74
CA GLY A 343 -19.23 14.20 9.89
C GLY A 343 -18.70 14.11 8.46
N ILE A 344 -17.38 13.98 8.29
CA ILE A 344 -16.73 13.85 6.97
C ILE A 344 -17.23 12.61 6.22
N VAL A 345 -17.34 11.46 6.90
CA VAL A 345 -17.86 10.22 6.30
C VAL A 345 -19.30 10.39 5.83
N ASN A 346 -20.15 11.06 6.61
CA ASN A 346 -21.53 11.32 6.25
C ASN A 346 -21.62 12.25 5.04
N THR A 347 -20.84 13.33 5.01
CA THR A 347 -20.74 14.25 3.86
C THR A 347 -20.34 13.52 2.58
N TYR A 348 -19.35 12.62 2.66
CA TYR A 348 -18.96 11.79 1.51
C TYR A 348 -20.12 10.97 0.97
N ARG A 349 -20.83 10.25 1.85
CA ARG A 349 -21.94 9.36 1.49
C ARG A 349 -23.12 10.12 0.91
N GLN A 350 -23.40 11.33 1.40
CA GLN A 350 -24.45 12.20 0.85
C GLN A 350 -24.12 12.70 -0.56
N LYS A 351 -22.88 13.14 -0.79
CA LYS A 351 -22.45 13.65 -2.10
C LYS A 351 -22.32 12.52 -3.14
N ASN A 352 -21.70 11.41 -2.75
CA ASN A 352 -21.43 10.28 -3.63
C ASN A 352 -22.54 9.22 -3.54
N TRP A 353 -23.80 9.67 -3.55
CA TRP A 353 -24.97 8.82 -3.30
C TRP A 353 -25.08 7.65 -4.27
N ALA A 354 -24.67 7.80 -5.54
CA ALA A 354 -24.77 6.73 -6.53
C ALA A 354 -23.74 5.62 -6.24
N ILE A 355 -22.54 5.98 -5.77
CA ILE A 355 -21.54 5.02 -5.26
C ILE A 355 -22.08 4.29 -4.02
N VAL A 356 -22.77 4.98 -3.11
CA VAL A 356 -23.40 4.34 -1.94
C VAL A 356 -24.47 3.34 -2.38
N GLN A 357 -25.31 3.68 -3.37
CA GLN A 357 -26.26 2.74 -3.98
C GLN A 357 -25.56 1.57 -4.70
N GLY A 358 -24.36 1.81 -5.23
CA GLY A 358 -23.47 0.77 -5.74
C GLY A 358 -23.12 -0.29 -4.69
N TRP A 359 -22.89 0.10 -3.43
CA TRP A 359 -22.63 -0.85 -2.35
C TRP A 359 -23.85 -1.74 -2.05
N GLU A 360 -25.06 -1.19 -2.09
CA GLU A 360 -26.29 -1.96 -1.93
C GLU A 360 -26.53 -2.90 -3.12
N THR A 361 -26.18 -2.45 -4.33
CA THR A 361 -26.16 -3.32 -5.51
C THR A 361 -25.18 -4.47 -5.34
N CYS A 362 -23.95 -4.20 -4.87
CA CYS A 362 -22.99 -5.25 -4.54
C CYS A 362 -23.50 -6.21 -3.47
N LYS A 363 -24.20 -5.72 -2.44
CA LYS A 363 -24.81 -6.58 -1.43
C LYS A 363 -25.82 -7.55 -2.05
N ARG A 364 -26.69 -7.07 -2.95
CA ARG A 364 -27.61 -7.91 -3.72
C ARG A 364 -26.88 -8.92 -4.60
N ILE A 365 -25.77 -8.51 -5.25
CA ILE A 365 -24.94 -9.43 -6.04
C ILE A 365 -24.39 -10.57 -5.17
N ILE A 366 -23.95 -10.30 -3.94
CA ILE A 366 -23.50 -11.35 -3.01
C ILE A 366 -24.63 -12.35 -2.71
N GLU A 367 -25.83 -11.84 -2.43
CA GLU A 367 -27.01 -12.66 -2.16
C GLU A 367 -27.39 -13.52 -3.37
N ASP A 368 -27.38 -12.94 -4.58
CA ASP A 368 -27.63 -13.62 -5.84
C ASP A 368 -26.59 -14.74 -6.09
N MET A 369 -25.30 -14.43 -5.97
CA MET A 369 -24.21 -15.40 -6.14
C MET A 369 -24.29 -16.57 -5.14
N ALA A 370 -24.78 -16.33 -3.92
CA ALA A 370 -24.90 -17.37 -2.91
C ALA A 370 -26.01 -18.38 -3.23
N VAL A 371 -27.14 -17.92 -3.79
CA VAL A 371 -28.27 -18.77 -4.18
C VAL A 371 -28.19 -19.25 -5.63
N GLY A 372 -27.18 -18.79 -6.39
CA GLY A 372 -26.99 -19.14 -7.80
C GLY A 372 -27.89 -18.39 -8.78
N ARG A 373 -28.43 -17.23 -8.38
CA ARG A 373 -29.14 -16.33 -9.29
C ARG A 373 -28.13 -15.60 -10.17
N THR A 374 -28.39 -15.57 -11.47
CA THR A 374 -27.56 -14.86 -12.45
C THR A 374 -28.02 -13.41 -12.63
N GLY A 375 -27.12 -12.54 -13.08
CA GLY A 375 -27.45 -11.16 -13.38
C GLY A 375 -26.28 -10.41 -14.01
N SER A 376 -26.49 -9.13 -14.32
CA SER A 376 -25.50 -8.27 -14.95
C SER A 376 -25.63 -6.81 -14.51
N HIS A 377 -24.52 -6.08 -14.56
CA HIS A 377 -24.45 -4.64 -14.31
C HIS A 377 -23.26 -4.04 -15.06
N GLY A 378 -23.50 -3.15 -16.01
CA GLY A 378 -22.43 -2.58 -16.84
C GLY A 378 -21.61 -3.68 -17.53
N PRO A 379 -20.27 -3.72 -17.36
CA PRO A 379 -19.41 -4.70 -18.01
C PRO A 379 -19.28 -6.03 -17.26
N ILE A 380 -19.95 -6.20 -16.11
CA ILE A 380 -19.86 -7.42 -15.30
C ILE A 380 -21.14 -8.26 -15.38
N ASN A 381 -20.96 -9.56 -15.30
CA ASN A 381 -22.04 -10.54 -15.14
C ASN A 381 -21.71 -11.44 -13.96
N TRP A 382 -22.71 -11.99 -13.28
CA TRP A 382 -22.50 -12.93 -12.19
C TRP A 382 -23.37 -14.18 -12.32
N GLU A 383 -22.86 -15.24 -11.72
CA GLU A 383 -23.54 -16.51 -11.50
C GLU A 383 -23.14 -17.05 -10.13
N LYS A 384 -23.49 -18.30 -9.83
CA LYS A 384 -23.13 -18.91 -8.54
C LYS A 384 -21.64 -18.73 -8.23
N GLU A 385 -21.36 -18.05 -7.10
CA GLU A 385 -20.02 -17.81 -6.56
C GLU A 385 -19.02 -17.12 -7.50
N THR A 386 -19.45 -16.53 -8.61
CA THR A 386 -18.55 -16.06 -9.67
C THR A 386 -19.01 -14.73 -10.28
N ILE A 387 -18.08 -13.80 -10.48
CA ILE A 387 -18.27 -12.59 -11.29
C ILE A 387 -17.36 -12.67 -12.51
N TRP A 388 -17.96 -12.59 -13.69
CA TRP A 388 -17.29 -12.53 -14.98
C TRP A 388 -16.95 -11.09 -15.35
N LEU A 389 -15.72 -10.88 -15.78
CA LEU A 389 -15.11 -9.59 -16.13
C LEU A 389 -15.07 -9.42 -17.66
N PRO A 390 -14.98 -8.17 -18.17
CA PRO A 390 -15.06 -7.90 -19.62
C PRO A 390 -13.90 -8.49 -20.45
N ASN A 391 -12.79 -8.86 -19.81
CA ASN A 391 -11.67 -9.54 -20.47
C ASN A 391 -11.81 -11.08 -20.50
N GLY A 392 -12.94 -11.64 -20.07
CA GLY A 392 -13.17 -13.08 -19.99
C GLY A 392 -12.58 -13.77 -18.75
N MET A 393 -11.92 -13.01 -17.85
CA MET A 393 -11.49 -13.51 -16.55
C MET A 393 -12.63 -13.48 -15.53
N ALA A 394 -12.42 -14.06 -14.35
CA ALA A 394 -13.44 -14.08 -13.30
C ALA A 394 -12.88 -13.86 -11.89
N LEU A 395 -13.68 -13.20 -11.05
CA LEU A 395 -13.50 -13.18 -9.59
C LEU A 395 -14.34 -14.32 -8.99
N LYS A 396 -13.70 -15.20 -8.23
CA LYS A 396 -14.35 -16.37 -7.63
C LYS A 396 -14.48 -16.24 -6.12
N TYR A 397 -15.63 -16.62 -5.59
CA TYR A 397 -15.99 -16.62 -4.18
C TYR A 397 -16.46 -18.02 -3.72
N PRO A 398 -15.58 -19.03 -3.73
CA PRO A 398 -15.98 -20.41 -3.44
C PRO A 398 -16.59 -20.58 -2.04
N ASP A 399 -17.60 -21.44 -1.90
CA ASP A 399 -18.31 -21.69 -0.63
C ASP A 399 -18.78 -20.37 0.01
N LEU A 400 -19.44 -19.55 -0.81
CA LEU A 400 -20.01 -18.28 -0.39
C LEU A 400 -21.26 -18.54 0.44
N ARG A 401 -21.22 -18.13 1.70
CA ARG A 401 -22.36 -18.32 2.61
C ARG A 401 -22.43 -17.24 3.67
N LYS A 402 -23.63 -17.16 4.24
CA LYS A 402 -23.96 -16.27 5.35
C LYS A 402 -23.82 -17.03 6.66
N SER A 403 -23.21 -16.41 7.65
CA SER A 403 -23.08 -16.92 9.02
C SER A 403 -23.34 -15.81 10.01
N LYS A 404 -23.90 -16.13 11.18
CA LYS A 404 -23.96 -15.15 12.27
C LYS A 404 -22.58 -14.99 12.89
N ASN A 405 -22.16 -13.75 13.06
CA ASN A 405 -20.97 -13.41 13.82
C ASN A 405 -21.26 -13.66 15.31
N GLU A 406 -20.46 -14.52 15.92
CA GLU A 406 -20.66 -14.95 17.31
C GLU A 406 -20.33 -13.88 18.37
N GLU A 407 -19.67 -12.79 18.00
CA GLU A 407 -19.28 -11.71 18.93
C GLU A 407 -20.36 -10.62 19.02
N ASN A 408 -20.96 -10.25 17.89
CA ASN A 408 -21.91 -9.14 17.83
C ASN A 408 -23.31 -9.57 17.36
N GLY A 409 -23.50 -10.84 16.98
CA GLY A 409 -24.77 -11.41 16.54
C GLY A 409 -25.19 -11.04 15.12
N TRP A 410 -24.39 -10.24 14.41
CA TRP A 410 -24.75 -9.74 13.08
C TRP A 410 -24.49 -10.77 12.00
N ASP A 411 -25.35 -10.76 11.00
CA ASP A 411 -25.18 -11.53 9.78
C ASP A 411 -23.92 -11.09 9.00
N GLU A 412 -23.09 -12.05 8.63
CA GLU A 412 -21.85 -11.81 7.89
C GLU A 412 -21.69 -12.79 6.73
N TRP A 413 -21.37 -12.26 5.56
CA TRP A 413 -21.03 -13.07 4.39
C TRP A 413 -19.55 -13.41 4.40
N SER A 414 -19.23 -14.66 4.07
CA SER A 414 -17.85 -15.12 3.92
C SER A 414 -17.70 -16.14 2.80
N TYR A 415 -16.48 -16.26 2.27
CA TYR A 415 -16.10 -17.24 1.25
C TYR A 415 -14.76 -17.89 1.59
N GLN A 416 -14.51 -19.09 1.05
CA GLN A 416 -13.26 -19.82 1.22
C GLN A 416 -12.16 -19.25 0.32
N ALA A 417 -11.01 -18.91 0.90
CA ALA A 417 -9.85 -18.41 0.17
C ALA A 417 -8.57 -19.12 0.66
N LYS A 418 -8.13 -20.14 -0.09
CA LYS A 418 -7.05 -21.06 0.34
C LYS A 418 -7.43 -21.72 1.66
N ASP A 419 -6.62 -21.58 2.70
CA ASP A 419 -6.80 -22.23 4.01
C ASP A 419 -7.56 -21.35 5.02
N GLN A 420 -8.15 -20.22 4.57
CA GLN A 420 -8.84 -19.28 5.43
C GLN A 420 -10.18 -18.83 4.82
N ARG A 421 -11.17 -18.59 5.67
CA ARG A 421 -12.40 -17.88 5.27
C ARG A 421 -12.16 -16.38 5.31
N LYS A 422 -12.65 -15.68 4.30
CA LYS A 422 -12.60 -14.21 4.21
C LYS A 422 -13.99 -13.63 4.25
N LYS A 423 -14.13 -12.52 4.96
CA LYS A 423 -15.36 -11.71 4.99
C LYS A 423 -15.58 -11.05 3.64
N ILE A 424 -16.84 -10.86 3.28
CA ILE A 424 -17.25 -10.04 2.14
C ILE A 424 -18.52 -9.28 2.47
N TYR A 425 -18.66 -8.08 1.93
CA TYR A 425 -19.81 -7.20 2.11
C TYR A 425 -19.85 -6.21 0.94
N GLY A 426 -20.92 -5.42 0.82
CA GLY A 426 -21.16 -4.54 -0.33
C GLY A 426 -19.96 -3.67 -0.72
N GLY A 427 -19.37 -2.93 0.23
CA GLY A 427 -18.18 -2.12 -0.01
C GLY A 427 -16.94 -2.89 -0.44
N LEU A 428 -16.67 -4.07 0.16
CA LEU A 428 -15.51 -4.88 -0.21
C LEU A 428 -15.67 -5.55 -1.58
N LEU A 429 -16.90 -5.96 -1.93
CA LEU A 429 -17.16 -6.46 -3.28
C LEU A 429 -17.03 -5.34 -4.32
N CYS A 430 -17.53 -4.13 -4.00
CA CYS A 430 -17.35 -2.95 -4.83
C CYS A 430 -15.86 -2.68 -5.07
N GLU A 431 -15.03 -2.69 -4.02
CA GLU A 431 -13.57 -2.55 -4.12
C GLU A 431 -12.97 -3.61 -5.05
N ASN A 432 -13.34 -4.89 -4.87
CA ASN A 432 -12.82 -5.98 -5.70
C ASN A 432 -13.13 -5.77 -7.19
N ILE A 433 -14.37 -5.40 -7.53
CA ILE A 433 -14.81 -5.16 -8.90
C ILE A 433 -14.06 -3.96 -9.49
N VAL A 434 -14.02 -2.84 -8.76
CA VAL A 434 -13.37 -1.60 -9.23
C VAL A 434 -11.87 -1.83 -9.45
N GLN A 435 -11.18 -2.48 -8.52
CA GLN A 435 -9.75 -2.79 -8.67
C GLN A 435 -9.48 -3.73 -9.85
N ALA A 436 -10.35 -4.72 -10.08
CA ALA A 436 -10.22 -5.64 -11.21
C ALA A 436 -10.44 -4.94 -12.55
N LEU A 437 -11.48 -4.11 -12.67
CA LEU A 437 -11.76 -3.33 -13.88
C LEU A 437 -10.65 -2.30 -14.16
N ALA A 438 -10.16 -1.59 -13.12
CA ALA A 438 -9.03 -0.68 -13.25
C ALA A 438 -7.77 -1.41 -13.76
N ARG A 439 -7.47 -2.60 -13.21
CA ARG A 439 -6.37 -3.43 -13.69
C ARG A 439 -6.56 -3.82 -15.16
N ILE A 440 -7.76 -4.19 -15.59
CA ILE A 440 -8.04 -4.57 -16.98
C ILE A 440 -7.77 -3.39 -17.93
N ILE A 441 -8.20 -2.18 -17.57
CA ILE A 441 -7.97 -0.97 -18.36
C ILE A 441 -6.46 -0.73 -18.52
N VAL A 442 -5.72 -0.63 -17.41
CA VAL A 442 -4.27 -0.34 -17.44
C VAL A 442 -3.49 -1.46 -18.13
N ALA A 443 -3.87 -2.72 -17.93
CA ALA A 443 -3.24 -3.86 -18.58
C ALA A 443 -3.41 -3.82 -20.11
N TRP A 444 -4.62 -3.49 -20.58
CA TRP A 444 -4.88 -3.34 -22.00
C TRP A 444 -4.06 -2.18 -22.60
N GLN A 445 -3.97 -1.04 -21.90
CA GLN A 445 -3.16 0.10 -22.32
C GLN A 445 -1.66 -0.25 -22.34
N MET A 446 -1.19 -1.03 -21.37
CA MET A 446 0.18 -1.55 -21.33
C MET A 446 0.50 -2.43 -22.55
N LEU A 447 -0.45 -3.26 -23.00
CA LEU A 447 -0.28 -4.03 -24.24
C LEU A 447 -0.18 -3.11 -25.47
N GLN A 448 -1.01 -2.06 -25.54
CA GLN A 448 -0.94 -1.08 -26.64
C GLN A 448 0.43 -0.40 -26.69
N ILE A 449 0.97 -0.03 -25.52
CA ILE A 449 2.33 0.53 -25.40
C ILE A 449 3.37 -0.48 -25.88
N SER A 450 3.25 -1.76 -25.46
CA SER A 450 4.23 -2.80 -25.76
C SER A 450 4.38 -3.12 -27.26
N ARG A 451 3.39 -2.76 -28.09
CA ARG A 451 3.45 -2.92 -29.55
C ARG A 451 4.51 -2.03 -30.20
N LYS A 452 4.90 -0.93 -29.54
CA LYS A 452 5.85 0.05 -30.09
C LYS A 452 7.08 0.27 -29.20
N TYR A 453 6.90 0.32 -27.89
CA TYR A 453 7.98 0.56 -26.94
C TYR A 453 8.09 -0.59 -25.95
N ARG A 454 9.32 -0.89 -25.55
CA ARG A 454 9.57 -2.00 -24.63
C ARG A 454 9.12 -1.63 -23.23
N VAL A 455 8.03 -2.22 -22.75
CA VAL A 455 7.61 -2.13 -21.34
C VAL A 455 8.57 -2.95 -20.48
N VAL A 456 9.06 -2.37 -19.39
CA VAL A 456 10.07 -2.98 -18.51
C VAL A 456 9.62 -3.12 -17.07
N MET A 457 8.59 -2.37 -16.67
CA MET A 457 8.08 -2.36 -15.29
C MET A 457 6.65 -1.79 -15.26
N THR A 458 5.91 -2.13 -14.21
CA THR A 458 4.61 -1.53 -13.90
C THR A 458 4.43 -1.42 -12.39
N THR A 459 3.85 -0.31 -11.91
CA THR A 459 3.48 -0.15 -10.51
C THR A 459 1.98 0.15 -10.41
N HIS A 460 1.16 -0.90 -10.34
CA HIS A 460 -0.30 -0.83 -10.34
C HIS A 460 -0.89 -0.09 -11.55
N ASP A 461 -1.11 1.21 -11.43
CA ASP A 461 -1.66 2.15 -12.41
C ASP A 461 -0.59 2.86 -13.26
N GLU A 462 0.69 2.60 -12.98
CA GLU A 462 1.83 3.13 -13.71
C GLU A 462 2.42 2.11 -14.69
N VAL A 463 2.76 2.55 -15.91
CA VAL A 463 3.47 1.78 -16.94
C VAL A 463 4.81 2.43 -17.25
N VAL A 464 5.88 1.64 -17.24
CA VAL A 464 7.25 2.09 -17.51
C VAL A 464 7.81 1.42 -18.75
N ALA A 465 8.26 2.22 -19.70
CA ALA A 465 8.86 1.77 -20.95
C ALA A 465 10.27 2.35 -21.16
N ILE A 466 11.03 1.71 -22.04
CA ILE A 466 12.34 2.18 -22.50
C ILE A 466 12.25 2.66 -23.94
N ALA A 467 12.81 3.84 -24.19
CA ALA A 467 12.93 4.43 -25.52
C ALA A 467 14.35 4.96 -25.75
N LYS A 468 14.79 5.00 -27.02
CA LYS A 468 16.02 5.71 -27.39
C LYS A 468 15.88 7.18 -26.99
N THR A 469 16.97 7.82 -26.56
CA THR A 469 16.94 9.23 -26.13
C THR A 469 16.34 10.16 -27.19
N ALA A 470 16.67 9.96 -28.47
CA ALA A 470 16.11 10.73 -29.58
C ALA A 470 14.59 10.55 -29.80
N GLN A 471 13.97 9.53 -29.20
CA GLN A 471 12.55 9.23 -29.28
C GLN A 471 11.81 9.51 -27.97
N ALA A 472 12.45 10.10 -26.97
CA ALA A 472 11.90 10.26 -25.63
C ALA A 472 10.55 10.99 -25.62
N THR A 473 10.47 12.15 -26.26
CA THR A 473 9.22 12.93 -26.37
C THR A 473 8.13 12.16 -27.14
N LYS A 474 8.47 11.54 -28.27
CA LYS A 474 7.51 10.73 -29.05
C LYS A 474 7.01 9.51 -28.27
N CYS A 475 7.86 8.94 -27.41
CA CYS A 475 7.49 7.83 -26.54
C CYS A 475 6.49 8.31 -25.50
N ILE A 476 6.76 9.42 -24.81
CA ILE A 476 5.88 9.88 -23.73
C ILE A 476 4.51 10.31 -24.24
N GLU A 477 4.45 10.97 -25.41
CA GLU A 477 3.21 11.34 -26.10
C GLU A 477 2.41 10.10 -26.53
N PHE A 478 3.08 9.10 -27.08
CA PHE A 478 2.43 7.85 -27.48
C PHE A 478 1.89 7.09 -26.26
N MET A 479 2.68 6.97 -25.19
CA MET A 479 2.22 6.34 -23.96
C MET A 479 1.04 7.10 -23.36
N ALA A 480 1.06 8.45 -23.36
CA ALA A 480 -0.05 9.26 -22.89
C ALA A 480 -1.33 9.01 -23.70
N SER A 481 -1.20 8.98 -25.03
CA SER A 481 -2.33 8.64 -25.92
C SER A 481 -2.92 7.27 -25.61
N CYS A 482 -2.07 6.24 -25.38
CA CYS A 482 -2.55 4.92 -24.97
C CYS A 482 -3.25 4.94 -23.61
N MET A 483 -2.64 5.58 -22.59
CA MET A 483 -3.13 5.60 -21.21
C MET A 483 -4.40 6.45 -21.02
N SER A 484 -4.65 7.40 -21.92
CA SER A 484 -5.90 8.19 -21.96
C SER A 484 -6.97 7.59 -22.87
N THR A 485 -6.67 6.48 -23.58
CA THR A 485 -7.64 5.79 -24.43
C THR A 485 -8.42 4.75 -23.61
N ALA A 486 -9.75 4.88 -23.60
CA ALA A 486 -10.65 3.92 -22.97
C ALA A 486 -10.85 2.68 -23.86
N PRO A 487 -10.78 1.46 -23.29
CA PRO A 487 -11.22 0.24 -23.99
C PRO A 487 -12.67 0.34 -24.47
N ALA A 488 -13.00 -0.38 -25.54
CA ALA A 488 -14.33 -0.32 -26.18
C ALA A 488 -15.50 -0.57 -25.22
N TRP A 489 -15.34 -1.49 -24.25
CA TRP A 489 -16.38 -1.83 -23.26
C TRP A 489 -16.63 -0.75 -22.20
N CYS A 490 -15.78 0.27 -22.10
CA CYS A 490 -15.95 1.40 -21.19
C CYS A 490 -15.66 2.76 -21.85
N SER A 491 -15.97 2.91 -23.13
CA SER A 491 -15.61 4.09 -23.96
C SER A 491 -16.02 5.47 -23.41
N THR A 492 -16.95 5.54 -22.46
CA THR A 492 -17.45 6.80 -21.87
C THR A 492 -16.72 7.25 -20.59
N ILE A 493 -15.84 6.41 -20.04
CA ILE A 493 -15.06 6.75 -18.84
C ILE A 493 -14.02 7.83 -19.19
N PRO A 494 -13.96 8.96 -18.45
CA PRO A 494 -12.91 9.94 -18.64
C PRO A 494 -11.60 9.36 -18.11
N LEU A 495 -10.63 9.09 -18.99
CA LEU A 495 -9.28 8.64 -18.61
C LEU A 495 -8.27 9.73 -18.92
N ASN A 496 -7.30 9.86 -18.03
CA ASN A 496 -6.18 10.78 -18.19
C ASN A 496 -4.94 10.17 -17.50
N CYS A 497 -3.77 10.70 -17.82
CA CYS A 497 -2.51 10.25 -17.25
C CYS A 497 -1.52 11.40 -17.09
N GLU A 498 -0.57 11.24 -16.18
CA GLU A 498 0.55 12.15 -16.00
C GLU A 498 1.86 11.35 -16.03
N GLY A 499 2.90 11.94 -16.61
CA GLY A 499 4.14 11.22 -16.81
C GLY A 499 5.27 12.06 -17.35
N GLY A 500 6.42 11.43 -17.49
CA GLY A 500 7.63 12.06 -18.00
C GLY A 500 8.68 11.03 -18.37
N TRP A 501 9.84 11.51 -18.78
CA TRP A 501 11.00 10.67 -19.01
C TRP A 501 12.25 11.24 -18.36
N ASP A 502 13.20 10.35 -18.06
CA ASP A 502 14.53 10.70 -17.55
C ASP A 502 15.53 9.56 -17.85
N PHE A 503 16.80 9.76 -17.55
CA PHE A 503 17.82 8.68 -17.65
C PHE A 503 17.70 7.66 -16.53
N ASN A 504 17.03 8.01 -15.43
CA ASN A 504 16.72 7.13 -14.31
C ASN A 504 15.21 7.13 -14.00
N TYR A 505 14.78 6.28 -13.08
CA TYR A 505 13.38 6.17 -12.70
C TYR A 505 12.96 7.25 -11.68
N SER A 506 13.05 8.52 -12.09
CA SER A 506 12.76 9.70 -11.25
C SER A 506 11.34 10.23 -11.33
N LYS A 507 10.65 9.98 -12.44
CA LYS A 507 9.32 10.54 -12.74
C LYS A 507 8.21 9.84 -11.96
#